data_AF-A0A0M8XCJ6-F1
#
_entry.id   AF-A0A0M8XCJ6-F1
#
_cell.length_a   1.000
_cell.length_b   1.000
_cell.length_c   1.000
_cell.angle_alpha   90.00
_cell.angle_beta   90.00
_cell.angle_gamma   90.00
#
_symmetry.space_group_name_H-M   'P 1'
#
loop_
_entity.id
_entity.type
_entity.pdbx_description
1 polymer ?
#
loop_
_entity_poly.entity_id
_entity_poly.type
_entity_poly.pdbx_seq_one_letter_code
_entity_poly.pdbx_strand_id
1 'polypeptide(L)'
;MRYSSRCLTDAARESRRPQPRLIRRTVKVYSFARSRRDRSIAEWSTLEERRARQRMRAQAATLKGLLHAGVDERALEAADAVDIPPTRHRRSSLWHA
;
A
#
# COMPACT_ATOMS: atom_id res chain seq x y z
N MET A 1 1.14 27.07 28.50
CA MET A 1 -0.32 27.18 28.72
C MET A 1 -0.98 27.67 27.44
N ARG A 2 -2.02 26.99 26.91
CA ARG A 2 -2.74 27.44 25.71
C ARG A 2 -4.18 27.76 26.08
N TYR A 3 -4.62 28.98 25.82
CA TYR A 3 -6.03 29.36 25.94
C TYR A 3 -6.78 28.81 24.73
N SER A 4 -7.89 28.09 24.95
CA SER A 4 -8.84 27.84 23.87
C SER A 4 -9.60 29.12 23.56
N SER A 5 -10.10 29.28 22.33
CA SER A 5 -10.96 30.39 21.94
C SER A 5 -12.12 30.56 22.92
N ARG A 6 -12.79 29.44 23.26
CA ARG A 6 -13.86 29.39 24.27
C ARG A 6 -13.42 29.94 25.64
N CYS A 7 -12.22 29.60 26.10
CA CYS A 7 -11.71 30.09 27.38
C CYS A 7 -11.47 31.60 27.39
N LEU A 8 -11.11 32.19 26.25
CA LEU A 8 -10.97 33.65 26.11
C LEU A 8 -12.34 34.33 26.03
N THR A 9 -13.30 33.74 25.30
CA THR A 9 -14.67 34.27 25.19
C THR A 9 -15.41 34.25 26.53
N ASP A 10 -15.31 33.16 27.29
CA ASP A 10 -15.95 33.04 28.61
C ASP A 10 -15.33 34.05 29.61
N ALA A 11 -13.99 34.20 29.60
CA ALA A 11 -13.29 35.16 30.46
C ALA A 11 -13.65 36.63 30.15
N ALA A 12 -13.82 36.96 28.86
CA ALA A 12 -14.26 38.29 28.43
C ALA A 12 -15.71 38.56 28.86
N ARG A 13 -16.61 37.58 28.74
CA ARG A 13 -18.00 37.67 29.20
C ARG A 13 -18.09 37.88 30.72
N GLU A 14 -17.19 37.25 31.47
CA GLU A 14 -17.17 37.27 32.93
C GLU A 14 -16.30 38.39 33.52
N SER A 15 -15.74 39.27 32.68
CA SER A 15 -14.81 40.34 33.06
C SER A 15 -13.67 39.88 33.99
N ARG A 16 -13.19 38.65 33.78
CA ARG A 16 -12.13 38.02 34.59
C ARG A 16 -10.93 37.63 33.74
N ARG A 17 -9.78 37.46 34.39
CA ARG A 17 -8.55 37.01 33.73
C ARG A 17 -8.73 35.57 33.23
N PRO A 18 -8.41 35.25 31.97
CA PRO A 18 -8.55 33.89 31.46
C PRO A 18 -7.60 32.95 32.22
N GLN A 19 -8.16 31.85 32.73
CA GLN A 19 -7.40 30.82 33.43
C GLN A 19 -7.13 29.66 32.48
N PRO A 20 -5.87 29.29 32.24
CA PRO A 20 -5.52 28.26 31.27
C PRO A 20 -6.00 26.89 31.77
N ARG A 21 -6.96 26.32 31.05
CA ARG A 21 -7.51 24.99 31.35
C ARG A 21 -6.66 23.90 30.69
N LEU A 22 -6.49 22.78 31.37
CA LEU A 22 -5.84 21.60 30.82
C LEU A 22 -6.70 21.06 29.65
N ILE A 23 -6.24 21.25 28.42
CA ILE A 23 -6.90 20.69 27.24
C ILE A 23 -6.31 19.29 27.00
N ARG A 24 -7.09 18.24 27.28
CA ARG A 24 -6.74 16.87 26.89
C ARG A 24 -7.29 16.60 25.48
N ARG A 25 -6.41 16.46 24.49
CA ARG A 25 -6.76 16.03 23.13
C ARG A 25 -6.27 14.60 22.95
N THR A 26 -7.19 13.69 22.62
CA THR A 26 -6.84 12.34 22.19
C THR A 26 -6.70 12.38 20.67
N VAL A 27 -5.51 12.08 20.15
CA VAL A 27 -5.27 11.99 18.71
C VAL A 27 -4.80 10.57 18.41
N LYS A 28 -5.47 9.91 17.47
CA LYS A 28 -4.95 8.67 16.89
C LYS A 28 -3.95 9.04 15.83
N VAL A 29 -2.68 8.76 16.10
CA VAL A 29 -1.59 8.94 15.15
C VAL A 29 -1.30 7.58 14.53
N TYR A 30 -1.52 7.48 13.23
CA TYR A 30 -1.14 6.31 12.46
C TYR A 30 0.22 6.56 11.82
N SER A 31 1.05 5.53 11.80
CA SER A 31 2.32 5.56 11.08
C SER A 31 2.36 4.40 10.10
N PHE A 32 2.77 4.70 8.87
CA PHE A 32 3.03 3.65 7.90
C PHE A 32 4.20 2.80 8.40
N ALA A 33 4.15 1.49 8.23
CA ALA A 33 5.20 0.60 8.73
C ALA A 33 6.61 0.92 8.14
N ARG A 34 6.68 1.56 6.96
CA ARG A 34 7.94 2.13 6.43
C ARG A 34 8.57 3.20 7.33
N SER A 35 7.79 3.93 8.11
CA SER A 35 8.29 5.00 8.99
C SER A 35 9.14 4.45 10.13
N ARG A 36 9.00 3.16 10.43
CA ARG A 36 9.79 2.45 11.45
C ARG A 36 11.01 1.71 10.89
N ARG A 37 11.35 1.92 9.61
CA ARG A 37 12.40 1.14 8.89
C ARG A 37 12.20 -0.36 9.06
N ASP A 38 10.95 -0.79 9.07
CA ASP A 38 10.60 -2.19 9.24
C ASP A 38 11.05 -2.99 8.02
N ARG A 39 12.08 -3.84 8.22
CA ARG A 39 12.65 -4.67 7.16
C ARG A 39 11.72 -5.80 6.74
N SER A 40 10.80 -6.21 7.62
CA SER A 40 9.88 -7.33 7.34
C SER A 40 9.01 -7.10 6.11
N ILE A 41 8.54 -5.86 5.91
CA ILE A 41 7.74 -5.49 4.73
C ILE A 41 8.58 -5.51 3.46
N ALA A 42 9.83 -5.04 3.54
CA ALA A 42 10.73 -5.06 2.40
C ALA A 42 11.10 -6.51 2.01
N GLU A 43 11.32 -7.38 2.98
CA GLU A 43 11.58 -8.81 2.79
C GLU A 43 10.36 -9.52 2.20
N TRP A 44 9.18 -9.34 2.80
CA TRP A 44 7.94 -9.93 2.31
C TRP A 44 7.61 -9.48 0.89
N SER A 45 7.74 -8.17 0.60
CA SER A 45 7.53 -7.64 -0.75
C SER A 45 8.52 -8.21 -1.77
N THR A 46 9.78 -8.45 -1.36
CA THR A 46 10.79 -9.03 -2.25
C THR A 46 10.47 -10.50 -2.55
N LEU A 47 10.01 -11.25 -1.55
CA LEU A 47 9.61 -12.65 -1.72
C LEU A 47 8.39 -12.78 -2.63
N GLU A 48 7.35 -11.96 -2.40
CA GLU A 48 6.15 -11.97 -3.24
C GLU A 48 6.44 -11.55 -4.68
N GLU A 49 7.32 -10.56 -4.90
CA GLU A 49 7.78 -10.19 -6.24
C GLU A 49 8.50 -11.37 -6.93
N ARG A 50 9.37 -12.08 -6.20
CA ARG A 50 10.06 -13.26 -6.73
C ARG A 50 9.07 -14.35 -7.15
N ARG A 51 8.07 -14.63 -6.31
CA ARG A 51 7.00 -15.60 -6.59
C ARG A 51 6.15 -15.20 -7.79
N ALA A 52 5.80 -13.91 -7.91
CA ALA A 52 5.06 -13.39 -9.05
C ALA A 52 5.85 -13.54 -10.36
N ARG A 53 7.15 -13.24 -10.36
CA ARG A 53 8.02 -13.45 -11.52
C ARG A 53 8.18 -14.92 -11.88
N GLN A 54 8.25 -15.81 -10.89
CA GLN A 54 8.31 -17.25 -11.16
C GLN A 54 7.02 -17.76 -11.80
N ARG A 55 5.86 -17.35 -11.30
CA ARG A 55 4.55 -17.66 -11.89
C ARG A 55 4.46 -17.17 -13.33
N MET A 56 4.84 -15.91 -13.58
CA MET A 56 4.87 -15.33 -14.93
C MET A 56 5.78 -16.12 -15.88
N ARG A 57 7.00 -16.48 -15.43
CA ARG A 57 7.93 -17.27 -16.25
C ARG A 57 7.39 -18.66 -16.56
N ALA A 58 6.74 -19.31 -15.60
CA ALA A 58 6.13 -20.62 -15.83
C ALA A 58 5.03 -20.53 -16.89
N GLN A 59 4.12 -19.55 -16.78
CA GLN A 59 3.06 -19.29 -17.77
C GLN A 59 3.64 -19.00 -19.16
N ALA A 60 4.66 -18.13 -19.25
CA ALA A 60 5.32 -17.80 -20.50
C ALA A 60 6.03 -19.01 -21.13
N ALA A 61 6.64 -19.88 -20.30
CA ALA A 61 7.27 -21.10 -20.78
C ALA A 61 6.23 -22.10 -21.33
N THR A 62 5.08 -22.24 -20.67
CA THR A 62 3.96 -23.06 -21.16
C THR A 62 3.45 -22.54 -22.50
N LEU A 63 3.19 -21.23 -22.62
CA LEU A 63 2.73 -20.62 -23.87
C LEU A 63 3.75 -20.80 -25.01
N LYS A 64 5.04 -20.59 -24.72
CA LYS A 64 6.11 -20.85 -25.68
C LYS A 64 6.14 -22.33 -26.13
N GLY A 65 5.91 -23.27 -25.21
CA GLY A 65 5.81 -24.69 -25.54
C GLY A 65 4.65 -25.00 -26.47
N LEU A 66 3.47 -24.44 -26.21
CA LEU A 66 2.28 -24.59 -27.06
C LEU A 66 2.51 -24.06 -28.48
N LEU A 67 3.15 -22.89 -28.62
CA LEU A 67 3.46 -22.32 -29.93
C LEU A 67 4.48 -23.15 -30.72
N HIS A 68 5.45 -23.78 -30.04
CA HIS A 68 6.48 -24.58 -30.70
C HIS A 68 6.03 -26.02 -31.05
N ALA A 69 4.98 -26.54 -30.42
CA ALA A 69 4.51 -27.92 -30.63
C ALA A 69 3.77 -28.14 -31.97
N GLY A 70 3.64 -27.10 -32.80
CA GLY A 70 2.88 -27.10 -34.03
C GLY A 70 1.60 -26.29 -33.83
N VAL A 71 1.46 -25.22 -34.62
CA VAL A 71 0.35 -24.27 -34.51
C VAL A 71 -0.90 -24.91 -35.08
N ASP A 72 -1.69 -25.52 -34.20
CA ASP A 72 -3.09 -25.83 -34.48
C ASP A 72 -3.92 -24.58 -34.14
N GLU A 73 -5.04 -24.33 -34.84
CA GLU A 73 -5.89 -23.14 -34.61
C GLU A 73 -6.30 -23.01 -33.13
N ARG A 74 -6.51 -24.17 -32.48
CA ARG A 74 -6.79 -24.30 -31.05
C ARG A 74 -5.65 -23.88 -30.13
N ALA A 75 -4.39 -24.04 -30.56
CA ALA A 75 -3.22 -23.61 -29.80
C ALA A 75 -3.06 -22.07 -29.84
N LEU A 76 -3.51 -21.43 -30.93
CA LEU A 76 -3.56 -19.97 -31.04
C LEU A 76 -4.63 -19.38 -30.13
N GLU A 77 -5.85 -19.92 -30.15
CA GLU A 77 -6.94 -19.50 -29.24
C GLU A 77 -6.55 -19.68 -27.77
N ALA A 78 -5.88 -20.80 -27.44
CA ALA A 78 -5.39 -21.04 -26.09
C ALA A 78 -4.30 -20.05 -25.68
N ALA A 79 -3.45 -19.59 -26.60
CA ALA A 79 -2.43 -18.59 -26.33
C ALA A 79 -3.03 -17.20 -26.07
N ASP A 80 -4.05 -16.80 -26.84
CA ASP A 80 -4.77 -15.52 -26.66
C ASP A 80 -5.56 -15.46 -25.35
N ALA A 81 -5.98 -16.61 -24.82
CA ALA A 81 -6.66 -16.71 -23.54
C ALA A 81 -5.72 -16.59 -22.31
N VAL A 82 -4.39 -16.65 -22.50
CA VAL A 82 -3.44 -16.55 -21.39
C VAL A 82 -3.23 -15.08 -21.02
N ASP A 83 -3.93 -14.65 -19.97
CA ASP A 83 -3.64 -13.38 -19.32
C ASP A 83 -2.35 -13.51 -18.49
N ILE A 84 -1.27 -12.87 -18.95
CA ILE A 84 -0.03 -12.74 -18.20
C ILE A 84 -0.12 -11.44 -17.39
N PRO A 85 -0.45 -11.50 -16.09
CA PRO A 85 -0.58 -10.28 -15.31
C PRO A 85 0.77 -9.55 -15.26
N PRO A 86 0.76 -8.21 -15.34
CA PRO A 86 1.97 -7.42 -15.25
C PRO A 86 2.70 -7.76 -13.95
N THR A 87 3.98 -8.08 -14.04
CA THR A 87 4.77 -8.39 -12.85
C THR A 87 4.86 -7.14 -11.99
N ARG A 88 4.15 -7.16 -10.85
CA ARG A 88 4.14 -6.08 -9.88
C ARG A 88 5.58 -5.73 -9.49
N HIS A 89 6.02 -4.54 -9.87
CA HIS A 89 7.34 -4.02 -9.55
C HIS A 89 7.47 -3.82 -8.03
N ARG A 90 8.67 -3.98 -7.47
CA ARG A 90 9.03 -3.78 -6.04
C ARG A 90 8.43 -2.55 -5.37
N ARG A 91 8.13 -1.52 -6.16
CA ARG A 91 7.57 -0.24 -5.69
C ARG A 91 6.04 -0.20 -5.64
N SER A 92 5.31 -1.13 -6.25
CA SER A 92 3.84 -1.13 -6.24
C SER A 92 3.25 -1.39 -4.84
N SER A 93 3.90 -2.24 -4.04
CA SER A 93 3.58 -2.47 -2.64
C SER A 93 3.77 -1.23 -1.76
N LEU A 94 4.60 -0.26 -2.17
CA LEU A 94 4.77 1.01 -1.46
C LEU A 94 3.59 1.97 -1.68
N TRP A 95 2.79 1.77 -2.73
CA TRP A 95 1.67 2.64 -3.08
C TRP A 95 0.31 2.08 -2.66
N HIS A 96 0.19 0.76 -2.49
CA HIS A 96 -1.05 0.07 -2.12
C HIS A 96 -1.09 -0.42 -0.66
N ALA A 97 -0.10 -0.05 0.17
CA ALA A 97 -0.02 -0.39 1.59
C ALA A 97 -0.48 0.77 2.49
#